data_AF-A0A4S2HNR5-F1
#
_entry.id   AF-A0A4S2HNR5-F1
#
_cell.length_a   1.000
_cell.length_b   1.000
_cell.length_c   1.000
_cell.angle_alpha   90.00
_cell.angle_beta   90.00
_cell.angle_gamma   90.00
#
_symmetry.space_group_name_H-M   'P 1'
#
loop_
_entity.id
_entity.type
_entity.pdbx_description
1 polymer ?
#
loop_
_entity_poly.entity_id
_entity_poly.type
_entity_poly.pdbx_seq_one_letter_code
_entity_poly.pdbx_strand_id
1 'polypeptide(L)'
;MTESCTRESITKDICYLLSSEFHIRNEITDDKQKLPLTSFFFRLNAVQLYQLLMAVEEKYNIYFNASEIEENGFGTVEEVVRLIQLKL
;
A
#
# COMPACT_ATOMS: atom_id res chain seq x y z
N MET A 1 -7.85 23.47 2.85
CA MET A 1 -8.49 22.59 3.85
C MET A 1 -7.59 21.38 3.96
N THR A 2 -6.75 21.32 4.98
CA THR A 2 -5.90 20.15 5.23
C THR A 2 -6.80 19.05 5.77
N GLU A 3 -7.32 18.21 4.89
CA GLU A 3 -7.82 16.90 5.31
C GLU A 3 -6.70 16.25 6.09
N SER A 4 -6.91 16.04 7.39
CA SER A 4 -6.03 15.19 8.18
C SER A 4 -5.99 13.85 7.47
N CYS A 5 -4.84 13.50 6.88
CA CYS A 5 -4.65 12.21 6.25
C CYS A 5 -4.66 11.15 7.37
N THR A 6 -5.83 10.56 7.62
CA THR A 6 -5.97 9.56 8.69
C THR A 6 -5.48 8.22 8.19
N ARG A 7 -5.06 7.35 9.10
CA ARG A 7 -4.71 5.96 8.75
C ARG A 7 -5.82 5.30 7.92
N GLU A 8 -7.07 5.53 8.32
CA GLU A 8 -8.26 5.00 7.65
C GLU A 8 -8.42 5.52 6.21
N SER A 9 -8.11 6.79 5.95
CA SER A 9 -8.18 7.33 4.58
C SER A 9 -7.11 6.71 3.69
N ILE A 10 -5.87 6.59 4.19
CA ILE A 10 -4.77 5.95 3.47
C ILE A 10 -5.10 4.47 3.22
N THR A 11 -5.61 3.74 4.21
CA THR A 11 -6.03 2.34 4.02
C THR A 11 -7.08 2.21 2.92
N LYS A 12 -8.11 3.07 2.92
CA LYS A 12 -9.15 3.06 1.87
C LYS A 12 -8.56 3.35 0.50
N ASP A 13 -7.64 4.30 0.41
CA ASP A 13 -6.95 4.66 -0.82
C ASP A 13 -6.12 3.51 -1.38
N ILE A 14 -5.36 2.81 -0.54
CA ILE A 14 -4.54 1.67 -0.94
C ILE A 14 -5.43 0.49 -1.35
N CYS A 15 -6.49 0.19 -0.61
CA CYS A 15 -7.46 -0.84 -1.00
C CYS A 15 -8.12 -0.51 -2.34
N TYR A 16 -8.48 0.76 -2.56
CA TYR A 16 -9.03 1.21 -3.84
C TYR A 16 -8.02 1.03 -4.98
N LEU A 17 -6.77 1.46 -4.79
CA LEU A 17 -5.68 1.30 -5.78
C LEU A 17 -5.46 -0.18 -6.15
N LEU A 18 -5.43 -1.07 -5.16
CA LEU A 18 -5.33 -2.52 -5.36
C LEU A 18 -6.53 -3.06 -6.17
N SER A 19 -7.72 -2.50 -5.97
CA SER A 19 -8.91 -2.92 -6.70
C SER A 19 -8.96 -2.39 -8.14
N SER A 20 -8.56 -1.13 -8.37
CA SER A 20 -8.66 -0.48 -9.68
C SER A 20 -7.53 -0.88 -10.61
N GLU A 21 -6.27 -0.81 -10.13
CA GLU A 21 -5.08 -0.98 -10.96
C GLU A 21 -4.61 -2.43 -11.03
N PHE A 22 -4.86 -3.22 -9.96
CA PHE A 22 -4.37 -4.59 -9.85
C PHE A 22 -5.48 -5.65 -9.92
N HIS A 23 -6.74 -5.21 -10.07
CA HIS A 23 -7.93 -6.06 -10.16
C HIS A 23 -8.09 -7.04 -8.99
N ILE A 24 -7.64 -6.64 -7.80
CA ILE A 24 -7.80 -7.41 -6.57
C ILE A 24 -9.21 -7.18 -6.04
N ARG A 25 -9.87 -8.25 -5.59
CA ARG A 25 -11.23 -8.14 -5.06
C ARG A 25 -11.28 -7.12 -3.93
N ASN A 26 -12.24 -6.21 -3.97
CA ASN A 26 -12.44 -5.13 -2.98
C ASN A 26 -12.98 -5.63 -1.62
N GLU A 27 -12.60 -6.85 -1.22
CA GLU A 27 -12.99 -7.52 0.02
C GLU A 27 -11.77 -7.61 0.96
N ILE A 28 -10.98 -6.54 1.05
CA ILE A 28 -9.80 -6.45 1.91
C ILE A 28 -10.25 -6.06 3.31
N THR A 29 -10.57 -7.06 4.12
CA THR A 29 -10.90 -6.92 5.55
C THR A 29 -9.63 -6.69 6.38
N ASP A 30 -9.78 -6.27 7.64
CA ASP A 30 -8.65 -5.94 8.52
C ASP A 30 -7.67 -7.10 8.74
N ASP A 31 -8.16 -8.34 8.77
CA ASP A 31 -7.33 -9.54 8.83
C ASP A 31 -6.50 -9.74 7.55
N LYS A 32 -7.07 -9.39 6.38
CA LYS A 32 -6.39 -9.50 5.08
C LYS A 32 -5.36 -8.41 4.85
N GLN A 33 -5.47 -7.26 5.52
CA GLN A 33 -4.48 -6.19 5.42
C GLN A 33 -3.09 -6.62 5.94
N LYS A 34 -3.05 -7.66 6.78
CA LYS A 34 -1.83 -8.26 7.34
C LYS A 34 -1.26 -9.39 6.49
N LEU A 35 -1.97 -9.82 5.44
CA LEU A 35 -1.48 -10.88 4.57
C LEU A 35 -0.44 -10.32 3.60
N PRO A 36 0.57 -11.14 3.23
CA PRO A 36 1.52 -10.75 2.20
C PRO A 36 0.81 -10.43 0.89
N LEU A 37 1.17 -9.33 0.24
CA LEU A 37 0.69 -8.93 -1.09
C LEU A 37 1.08 -9.93 -2.19
N THR A 38 2.05 -10.80 -1.92
CA THR A 38 2.41 -11.95 -2.77
C THR A 38 1.59 -13.21 -2.49
N SER A 39 0.77 -13.22 -1.43
CA SER A 39 -0.03 -14.38 -1.05
C SER A 39 -1.07 -14.73 -2.10
N PHE A 40 -1.68 -15.91 -1.98
CA PHE A 40 -2.73 -16.38 -2.89
C PHE A 40 -3.95 -15.45 -2.99
N PHE A 41 -4.19 -14.62 -1.99
CA PHE A 41 -5.30 -13.65 -1.97
C PHE A 41 -5.03 -12.47 -2.91
N PHE A 42 -3.85 -11.86 -2.83
CA PHE A 42 -3.47 -10.68 -3.61
C PHE A 42 -2.78 -11.01 -4.94
N ARG A 43 -1.97 -12.08 -4.97
CA ARG A 43 -1.25 -12.64 -6.13
C ARG A 43 -0.35 -11.64 -6.87
N LEU A 44 0.15 -10.61 -6.18
CA LEU A 44 1.10 -9.70 -6.79
C LEU A 44 2.44 -10.39 -6.97
N ASN A 45 2.99 -10.31 -8.17
CA ASN A 45 4.37 -10.67 -8.43
C ASN A 45 5.32 -9.49 -8.12
N ALA A 46 6.63 -9.72 -8.21
CA ALA A 46 7.64 -8.69 -7.92
C ALA A 46 7.50 -7.43 -8.79
N VAL A 47 7.14 -7.58 -10.07
CA VAL A 47 6.93 -6.44 -10.98
C VAL A 47 5.71 -5.63 -10.54
N GLN A 48 4.62 -6.29 -10.16
CA GLN A 48 3.41 -5.63 -9.69
C GLN A 48 3.60 -4.95 -8.32
N LEU A 49 4.40 -5.54 -7.43
CA LEU A 49 4.78 -4.88 -6.18
C LEU A 49 5.55 -3.59 -6.45
N TYR A 50 6.47 -3.61 -7.43
CA TYR A 50 7.18 -2.41 -7.82
C TYR A 50 6.26 -1.36 -8.48
N GLN A 51 5.29 -1.79 -9.29
CA GLN A 51 4.25 -0.91 -9.83
C GLN A 51 3.39 -0.28 -8.71
N LEU A 52 3.05 -1.05 -7.68
CA LEU A 52 2.33 -0.55 -6.51
C LEU A 52 3.14 0.51 -5.77
N LEU A 53 4.44 0.29 -5.59
CA LEU A 53 5.35 1.26 -4.99
C LEU A 53 5.32 2.59 -5.76
N MET A 54 5.52 2.55 -7.08
CA MET A 54 5.49 3.75 -7.92
C MET A 54 4.14 4.48 -7.87
N ALA A 55 3.03 3.74 -7.89
CA ALA A 55 1.69 4.33 -7.83
C ALA A 55 1.42 5.01 -6.48
N VAL A 56 1.93 4.46 -5.38
CA VAL A 56 1.85 5.08 -4.06
C VAL A 56 2.69 6.35 -4.00
N GLU A 57 3.93 6.30 -4.48
CA GLU A 57 4.83 7.46 -4.54
C GLU A 57 4.23 8.61 -5.35
N GLU A 58 3.65 8.31 -6.51
CA GLU A 58 2.96 9.28 -7.36
C GLU A 58 1.72 9.87 -6.67
N LYS A 59 0.85 9.03 -6.08
CA LYS A 59 -0.40 9.48 -5.46
C LYS A 59 -0.17 10.43 -4.29
N TYR A 60 0.83 10.14 -3.44
CA TYR A 60 1.10 10.94 -2.25
C TYR A 60 2.19 11.99 -2.47
N ASN A 61 2.80 12.05 -3.66
CA ASN A 61 3.95 12.91 -3.97
C ASN A 61 5.10 12.74 -2.95
N ILE A 62 5.44 11.48 -2.68
CA ILE A 62 6.50 11.06 -1.75
C ILE A 62 7.49 10.13 -2.48
N TYR A 63 8.66 9.92 -1.89
CA TYR A 63 9.67 9.00 -2.40
C TYR A 63 10.23 8.14 -1.26
N PHE A 64 10.32 6.84 -1.49
CA PHE A 64 10.90 5.88 -0.57
C PHE A 64 12.29 5.45 -1.03
N ASN A 65 13.26 5.51 -0.12
CA ASN A 65 14.56 4.91 -0.39
C ASN A 65 14.59 3.43 0.04
N ALA A 66 15.60 2.70 -0.41
CA ALA A 66 15.73 1.26 -0.13
C ALA A 66 15.81 0.96 1.37
N SER A 67 16.55 1.76 2.15
CA SER A 67 16.69 1.56 3.60
C SER A 67 15.36 1.72 4.34
N GLU A 68 14.53 2.69 3.94
CA GLU A 68 13.20 2.89 4.52
C GLU A 68 12.29 1.67 4.28
N ILE A 69 12.36 1.08 3.10
CA ILE A 69 11.61 -0.13 2.74
C ILE A 69 12.15 -1.35 3.51
N GLU A 70 13.46 -1.48 3.67
CA GLU A 70 14.09 -2.57 4.43
C GLU A 70 13.72 -2.52 5.91
N GLU A 71 13.66 -1.32 6.51
CA GLU A 71 13.34 -1.13 7.92
C GLU A 71 11.83 -1.28 8.23
N ASN A 72 10.97 -0.86 7.30
CA ASN A 72 9.53 -0.76 7.56
C ASN A 72 8.68 -1.77 6.78
N GLY A 73 9.25 -2.45 5.79
CA GLY A 73 8.53 -3.38 4.93
C GLY A 73 7.64 -2.69 3.88
N PHE A 74 7.37 -3.44 2.82
CA PHE A 74 6.41 -3.10 1.75
C PHE A 74 5.73 -4.39 1.25
N GLY A 75 5.43 -5.29 2.18
CA GLY A 75 4.93 -6.63 1.90
C GLY A 75 3.44 -6.80 2.21
N THR A 76 2.83 -5.92 3.00
CA THR A 76 1.41 -5.99 3.40
C THR A 76 0.73 -4.63 3.24
N VAL A 77 -0.60 -4.59 3.18
CA VAL A 77 -1.34 -3.31 3.14
C VAL A 77 -1.05 -2.48 4.39
N GLU A 78 -0.97 -3.13 5.56
CA GLU A 78 -0.63 -2.45 6.82
C GLU A 78 0.76 -1.79 6.77
N GLU A 79 1.75 -2.47 6.21
CA GLU A 79 3.09 -1.92 6.03
C GLU A 79 3.09 -0.74 5.06
N VAL A 80 2.41 -0.86 3.90
CA VAL A 80 2.29 0.24 2.93
C VAL A 80 1.67 1.48 3.57
N VAL A 81 0.55 1.31 4.28
CA VAL A 81 -0.13 2.40 4.98
C VAL A 81 0.80 3.05 6.01
N ARG A 82 1.47 2.23 6.84
CA ARG A 82 2.42 2.73 7.83
C ARG A 82 3.56 3.51 7.18
N LEU A 83 4.10 3.03 6.07
CA LEU A 83 5.21 3.66 5.36
C LEU A 83 4.82 5.03 4.81
N ILE A 84 3.62 5.16 4.25
CA ILE A 84 3.07 6.45 3.80
C ILE A 84 2.90 7.41 4.98
N GLN A 85 2.37 6.92 6.11
CA GLN A 85 2.19 7.74 7.32
C GLN A 85 3.50 8.32 7.87
N LEU A 86 4.64 7.66 7.65
CA LEU A 86 5.94 8.17 8.08
C LEU A 86 6.46 9.33 7.19
N LYS A 87 5.86 9.54 6.01
CA LYS A 87 6.26 10.57 5.05
C LYS A 87 5.38 11.83 5.04
N LEU A 88 4.14 11.70 5.53
CA LEU A 88 3.14 12.79 5.59
C LEU A 88 3.22 13.55 6.92
#